data_AF-A0A7V9ZFX5-F1
#
_entry.id   AF-A0A7V9ZFX5-F1
#
_cell.length_a   1.000
_cell.length_b   1.000
_cell.length_c   1.000
_cell.angle_alpha   90.00
_cell.angle_beta   90.00
_cell.angle_gamma   90.00
#
_symmetry.space_group_name_H-M   'P 1'
#
loop_
_entity.id
_entity.type
_entity.pdbx_description
1 polymer ?
#
loop_
_entity_poly.entity_id
_entity_poly.type
_entity_poly.pdbx_seq_one_letter_code
_entity_poly.pdbx_strand_id
1 'polypeptide(L)'
;MPDVIPPDPAKKPKKKRYALDPDWRLTLKLGQETLDTYAVDRDTVLREAMRFKMWWLEKGEGKADWDATWRKWVSSKYLNWPLRPIGAGLLAEVAFSKETVAATPMIMDDDPWEAERIADAIRRAEEA
;
A
#
# COMPACT_ATOMS: atom_id res chain seq x y z
N MET A 1 40.42 6.58 48.76
CA MET A 1 39.91 7.03 47.44
C MET A 1 39.07 5.90 46.88
N PRO A 2 37.75 6.08 46.62
CA PRO A 2 36.96 5.03 46.00
C PRO A 2 37.30 4.91 44.51
N ASP A 3 37.57 3.67 44.11
CA ASP A 3 37.89 3.22 42.75
C ASP A 3 36.65 3.43 41.84
N VAL A 4 36.76 4.34 40.86
CA VAL A 4 35.71 4.60 39.88
C VAL A 4 35.88 3.61 38.73
N ILE A 5 35.17 2.49 38.81
CA ILE A 5 35.08 1.51 37.72
C ILE A 5 34.35 2.17 36.54
N PRO A 6 34.97 2.30 35.35
CA PRO A 6 34.29 2.87 34.19
C PRO A 6 33.16 1.94 33.71
N PRO A 7 32.00 2.47 33.28
CA PRO A 7 30.91 1.65 32.79
C PRO A 7 31.31 0.94 31.49
N ASP A 8 31.20 -0.39 31.49
CA ASP A 8 31.43 -1.26 30.33
C ASP A 8 30.48 -0.88 29.17
N PRO A 9 30.99 -0.45 27.99
CA PRO A 9 30.14 0.03 26.91
C PRO A 9 29.52 -1.06 26.02
N ALA A 10 29.58 -2.35 26.34
CA ALA A 10 29.47 -3.39 25.31
C ALA A 10 28.20 -4.27 25.30
N LYS A 11 27.20 -4.07 26.18
CA LYS A 11 25.96 -4.87 26.14
C LYS A 11 24.75 -4.08 25.66
N LYS A 12 24.57 -4.00 24.34
CA LYS A 12 23.31 -3.58 23.72
C LYS A 12 22.17 -4.45 24.29
N PRO A 13 21.08 -3.87 24.81
CA PRO A 13 20.00 -4.65 25.38
C PRO A 13 19.40 -5.58 24.32
N LYS A 14 19.25 -6.87 24.65
CA LYS A 14 18.58 -7.83 23.78
C LYS A 14 17.15 -7.33 23.54
N LYS A 15 16.85 -6.91 22.30
CA LYS A 15 15.50 -6.45 21.94
C LYS A 15 14.51 -7.60 22.21
N LYS A 16 13.54 -7.35 23.09
CA LYS A 16 12.42 -8.27 23.32
C LYS A 16 11.70 -8.48 21.98
N ARG A 17 11.43 -9.74 21.65
CA ARG A 17 10.67 -10.12 20.45
C ARG A 17 9.22 -10.35 20.86
N TYR A 18 8.30 -9.78 20.12
CA TYR A 18 6.87 -9.87 20.38
C TYR A 18 6.20 -10.55 19.19
N ALA A 19 5.23 -11.42 19.48
CA ALA A 19 4.35 -11.96 18.45
C ALA A 19 3.60 -10.82 17.76
N LEU A 20 3.15 -11.05 16.53
CA LEU A 20 2.26 -10.10 15.88
C LEU A 20 0.92 -10.15 16.58
N ASP A 21 0.41 -8.98 16.97
CA ASP A 21 -0.89 -8.91 17.60
C ASP A 21 -2.00 -9.31 16.60
N PRO A 22 -3.00 -10.11 17.00
CA PRO A 22 -4.12 -10.46 16.13
C PRO A 22 -4.95 -9.24 15.74
N ASP A 23 -4.83 -8.11 16.41
CA ASP A 23 -5.42 -6.82 16.06
C ASP A 23 -4.41 -5.84 15.45
N TRP A 24 -3.23 -6.32 15.04
CA TRP A 24 -2.23 -5.47 14.39
C TRP A 24 -2.83 -4.80 13.13
N ARG A 25 -2.59 -3.50 13.04
CA ARG A 25 -2.98 -2.64 11.92
C ARG A 25 -1.78 -1.81 11.49
N LEU A 26 -1.69 -1.60 10.18
CA LEU A 26 -0.71 -0.67 9.63
C LEU A 26 -1.01 0.75 10.16
N THR A 27 -0.02 1.38 10.77
CA THR A 27 -0.18 2.75 11.26
C THR A 27 -0.33 3.71 10.08
N LEU A 28 -1.10 4.79 10.29
CA LEU A 28 -1.37 5.77 9.23
C LEU A 28 -0.07 6.38 8.66
N LYS A 29 0.92 6.61 9.54
CA LYS A 29 2.25 7.09 9.16
C LYS A 29 2.97 6.14 8.20
N LEU A 30 3.06 4.85 8.54
CA LEU A 30 3.71 3.88 7.65
C LEU A 30 2.94 3.65 6.36
N GLY A 31 1.61 3.66 6.41
CA GLY A 31 0.78 3.62 5.20
C GLY A 31 1.09 4.77 4.26
N GLN A 32 1.20 6.00 4.80
CA GLN A 32 1.54 7.17 4.01
C GLN A 32 2.98 7.12 3.46
N GLU A 33 3.97 6.73 4.28
CA GLU A 33 5.36 6.53 3.81
C GLU A 33 5.43 5.53 2.66
N THR A 34 4.63 4.47 2.73
CA THR A 34 4.55 3.44 1.68
C THR A 34 3.95 4.01 0.40
N LEU A 35 2.87 4.80 0.48
CA LEU A 35 2.24 5.44 -0.67
C LEU A 35 3.11 6.53 -1.32
N ASP A 36 3.93 7.21 -0.52
CA ASP A 36 4.88 8.21 -1.00
C ASP A 36 6.06 7.56 -1.74
N THR A 37 6.52 6.40 -1.24
CA THR A 37 7.67 5.68 -1.81
C THR A 37 7.29 4.88 -3.07
N TYR A 38 6.10 4.28 -3.08
CA TYR A 38 5.67 3.35 -4.13
C TYR A 38 4.49 3.91 -4.93
N ALA A 39 4.49 3.69 -6.24
CA ALA A 39 3.42 4.11 -7.14
C ALA A 39 2.25 3.11 -7.06
N VAL A 40 1.68 2.95 -5.86
CA VAL A 40 0.58 2.01 -5.58
C VAL A 40 -0.57 2.71 -4.87
N ASP A 41 -1.78 2.18 -5.04
CA ASP A 41 -2.99 2.69 -4.39
C ASP A 41 -3.07 2.30 -2.92
N ARG A 42 -3.85 3.09 -2.17
CA ARG A 42 -4.15 2.84 -0.75
C ARG A 42 -4.76 1.45 -0.53
N ASP A 43 -5.65 1.03 -1.41
CA ASP A 43 -6.30 -0.28 -1.33
C ASP A 43 -5.28 -1.42 -1.45
N THR A 44 -4.32 -1.30 -2.37
CA THR A 44 -3.23 -2.27 -2.54
C THR A 44 -2.38 -2.37 -1.27
N VAL A 45 -2.04 -1.25 -0.65
CA VAL A 45 -1.30 -1.22 0.62
C VAL A 45 -2.08 -1.91 1.74
N LEU A 46 -3.41 -1.71 1.82
CA LEU A 46 -4.26 -2.36 2.83
C LEU A 46 -4.39 -3.87 2.60
N ARG A 47 -4.59 -4.31 1.35
CA ARG A 47 -4.60 -5.74 0.99
C ARG A 47 -3.28 -6.42 1.35
N GLU A 48 -2.17 -5.74 1.07
CA GLU A 48 -0.85 -6.27 1.41
C GLU A 48 -0.58 -6.26 2.92
N ALA A 49 -1.10 -5.27 3.65
CA ALA A 49 -1.06 -5.27 5.11
C ALA A 49 -1.81 -6.46 5.72
N MET A 50 -2.94 -6.86 5.13
CA MET A 50 -3.66 -8.07 5.52
C MET A 50 -2.85 -9.34 5.23
N ARG A 51 -2.23 -9.44 4.05
CA ARG A 51 -1.36 -10.58 3.69
C ARG A 51 -0.16 -10.70 4.62
N PHE A 52 0.50 -9.58 4.92
CA PHE A 52 1.60 -9.52 5.88
C PHE A 52 1.15 -10.06 7.24
N LYS A 53 0.00 -9.61 7.73
CA LYS A 53 -0.57 -10.06 9.00
C LYS A 53 -0.85 -11.56 8.98
N MET A 54 -1.54 -12.07 7.96
CA MET A 54 -1.86 -13.50 7.86
C MET A 54 -0.60 -14.36 7.83
N TRP A 55 0.39 -13.98 7.02
CA TRP A 55 1.64 -14.73 6.89
C TRP A 55 2.42 -14.79 8.22
N TRP A 56 2.49 -13.68 8.96
CA TRP A 56 3.20 -13.65 10.24
C TRP A 56 2.43 -14.32 11.37
N LEU A 57 1.09 -14.28 11.35
CA LEU A 57 0.26 -15.04 12.29
C LEU A 57 0.42 -16.56 12.07
N GLU A 58 0.42 -17.01 10.81
CA GLU A 58 0.66 -18.42 10.47
C GLU A 58 2.07 -18.86 10.87
N LYS A 59 3.07 -18.00 10.63
CA LYS A 59 4.47 -18.31 10.95
C LYS A 59 4.76 -18.36 12.45
N GLY A 60 3.96 -17.68 13.28
CA GLY A 60 4.12 -17.65 14.74
C GLY A 60 5.46 -17.05 15.22
N GLU A 61 6.18 -16.32 14.36
CA GLU A 61 7.47 -15.75 14.68
C GLU A 61 7.34 -14.37 15.35
N GLY A 62 8.05 -14.17 16.46
CA GLY A 62 8.14 -12.86 17.10
C GLY A 62 9.22 -11.97 16.49
N LYS A 63 8.90 -10.69 16.25
CA LYS A 63 9.87 -9.66 15.86
C LYS A 63 10.00 -8.59 16.92
N ALA A 64 11.15 -7.93 16.91
CA ALA A 64 11.44 -6.83 17.82
C ALA A 64 10.77 -5.51 17.39
N ASP A 65 10.52 -5.37 16.09
CA ASP A 65 10.02 -4.15 15.47
C ASP A 65 9.21 -4.53 14.22
N TRP A 66 7.90 -4.40 14.33
CA TRP A 66 6.97 -4.75 13.26
C TRP A 66 6.96 -3.72 12.14
N ASP A 67 7.26 -2.46 12.43
CA ASP A 67 7.31 -1.37 11.45
C ASP A 67 8.51 -1.54 10.50
N ALA A 68 9.68 -1.85 11.07
CA ALA A 68 10.86 -2.18 10.27
C ALA A 68 10.65 -3.45 9.43
N THR A 69 9.90 -4.42 9.98
CA THR A 69 9.58 -5.67 9.28
C THR A 69 8.63 -5.41 8.11
N TRP A 70 7.64 -4.52 8.29
CA TRP A 70 6.76 -4.05 7.21
C TRP A 70 7.54 -3.35 6.10
N ARG A 71 8.44 -2.42 6.42
CA ARG A 71 9.28 -1.76 5.41
C ARG A 71 10.07 -2.77 4.57
N LYS A 72 10.66 -3.77 5.23
CA LYS A 72 11.38 -4.84 4.53
C LYS A 72 10.45 -5.71 3.68
N TRP A 73 9.22 -5.91 4.12
CA TRP A 73 8.19 -6.63 3.37
C TRP A 73 7.85 -5.89 2.07
N VAL A 74 7.51 -4.61 2.13
CA VAL A 74 7.14 -3.81 0.94
C VAL A 74 8.33 -3.55 0.01
N SER A 75 9.55 -3.47 0.55
CA SER A 75 10.78 -3.40 -0.25
C SER A 75 11.25 -4.76 -0.78
N SER A 76 10.52 -5.83 -0.51
CA SER A 76 10.90 -7.17 -0.96
C SER A 76 10.75 -7.28 -2.47
N LYS A 77 11.74 -7.92 -3.11
CA LYS A 77 11.74 -8.16 -4.56
C LYS A 77 10.53 -8.98 -5.04
N TYR A 78 9.87 -9.71 -4.14
CA TYR A 78 8.69 -10.50 -4.47
C TYR A 78 7.44 -9.67 -4.78
N LEU A 79 7.32 -8.45 -4.24
CA LEU A 79 6.18 -7.58 -4.52
C LEU A 79 6.37 -6.80 -5.82
N ASN A 80 7.63 -6.58 -6.23
CA ASN A 80 7.99 -5.85 -7.44
C ASN A 80 7.21 -4.54 -7.61
N TRP A 81 6.98 -3.82 -6.50
CA TRP A 81 6.20 -2.60 -6.54
C TRP A 81 6.96 -1.51 -7.30
N PRO A 82 6.32 -0.85 -8.27
CA PRO A 82 6.94 0.25 -8.97
C PRO A 82 7.26 1.37 -7.98
N LEU A 83 8.52 1.80 -7.94
CA LEU A 83 8.92 2.96 -7.15
C LEU A 83 8.30 4.21 -7.76
N ARG A 84 7.87 5.17 -6.94
CA ARG A 84 7.54 6.49 -7.47
C ARG A 84 8.83 7.12 -8.01
N PRO A 85 8.79 7.73 -9.20
CA PRO A 85 9.95 8.47 -9.69
C PRO A 85 10.26 9.61 -8.71
N ILE A 86 11.50 9.63 -8.23
CA ILE A 86 12.03 10.66 -7.33
C ILE A 86 11.86 12.01 -8.04
N GLY A 87 10.97 12.86 -7.53
CA GLY A 87 10.60 14.15 -8.15
C GLY A 87 9.13 14.30 -8.56
N ALA A 88 8.33 13.22 -8.54
CA ALA A 88 6.89 13.31 -8.86
C ALA A 88 6.07 14.10 -7.81
N GLY A 89 6.58 14.23 -6.59
CA GLY A 89 5.94 15.04 -5.54
C GLY A 89 5.85 16.53 -5.84
N LEU A 90 6.65 17.05 -6.79
CA LEU A 90 6.61 18.47 -7.19
C LEU A 90 5.74 18.74 -8.45
N LEU A 91 5.29 17.69 -9.15
CA LEU A 91 4.47 17.83 -10.38
C LEU A 91 3.08 17.19 -10.26
N ALA A 92 2.85 16.33 -9.27
CA ALA A 92 1.55 15.69 -9.07
C ALA A 92 0.43 16.67 -8.63
N GLU A 93 0.76 17.87 -8.13
CA GLU A 93 -0.27 18.90 -7.85
C GLU A 93 -0.75 19.65 -9.11
N VAL A 94 -0.08 19.52 -10.26
CA VAL A 94 -0.52 20.21 -11.51
C VAL A 94 -1.20 19.26 -12.50
N ALA A 95 -1.08 17.94 -12.33
CA ALA A 95 -1.67 16.97 -13.24
C ALA A 95 -3.17 16.67 -12.98
N PHE A 96 -3.76 17.18 -11.89
CA PHE A 96 -5.20 17.00 -11.60
C PHE A 96 -6.07 18.17 -12.10
N SER A 97 -5.70 18.88 -13.17
CA SER A 97 -6.57 19.94 -13.73
C SER A 97 -6.57 20.10 -15.24
N LYS A 98 -5.95 19.22 -16.02
CA LYS A 98 -6.14 19.22 -17.47
C LYS A 98 -6.05 17.81 -18.04
N GLU A 99 -7.10 17.02 -17.85
CA GLU A 99 -7.47 16.11 -18.92
C GLU A 99 -8.99 16.01 -19.00
N THR A 100 -9.50 16.85 -19.89
CA THR A 100 -10.77 16.73 -20.58
C THR A 100 -11.12 15.27 -20.84
N VAL A 101 -12.24 14.85 -20.28
CA VAL A 101 -13.15 13.77 -20.69
C VAL A 101 -12.78 13.15 -22.05
N ALA A 102 -12.03 12.05 -22.01
CA ALA A 102 -11.95 11.09 -23.10
C ALA A 102 -11.94 9.68 -22.50
N ALA A 103 -13.02 9.35 -21.77
CA ALA A 103 -13.27 7.99 -21.31
C ALA A 103 -13.80 7.17 -22.49
N THR A 104 -12.88 6.54 -23.20
CA THR A 104 -13.14 5.36 -24.03
C THR A 104 -13.68 4.25 -23.12
N PRO A 105 -14.90 3.73 -23.31
CA PRO A 105 -15.42 2.65 -22.49
C PRO A 105 -14.68 1.36 -22.83
N MET A 106 -13.88 0.87 -21.88
CA MET A 106 -13.27 -0.45 -21.97
C MET A 106 -14.32 -1.48 -21.52
N ILE A 107 -14.94 -2.07 -22.54
CA ILE A 107 -15.83 -3.22 -22.52
C ILE A 107 -15.09 -4.42 -21.88
N MET A 108 -15.64 -5.02 -20.83
CA MET A 108 -15.48 -6.45 -20.55
C MET A 108 -16.74 -7.05 -19.89
N ASP A 109 -17.10 -8.21 -20.42
CA ASP A 109 -18.06 -9.25 -19.98
C ASP A 109 -19.56 -9.12 -20.33
N ASP A 110 -19.94 -9.86 -21.39
CA ASP A 110 -21.04 -10.84 -21.42
C ASP A 110 -22.40 -10.48 -20.78
N ASP A 111 -23.14 -9.54 -21.38
CA ASP A 111 -24.62 -9.54 -21.30
C ASP A 111 -25.24 -9.04 -22.62
N PRO A 112 -25.74 -9.93 -23.50
CA PRO A 112 -26.16 -9.57 -24.87
C PRO A 112 -27.47 -8.76 -24.94
N TRP A 113 -28.09 -8.39 -23.82
CA TRP A 113 -29.39 -7.72 -23.81
C TRP A 113 -29.34 -6.22 -23.46
N GLU A 114 -28.22 -5.72 -22.93
CA GLU A 114 -28.09 -4.31 -22.52
C GLU A 114 -27.78 -3.35 -23.69
N ALA A 115 -27.11 -3.85 -24.74
CA ALA A 115 -26.77 -3.06 -25.92
C ALA A 115 -28.01 -2.63 -26.74
N GLU A 116 -29.05 -3.47 -26.79
CA GLU A 116 -30.25 -3.21 -27.57
C GLU A 116 -31.14 -2.14 -26.92
N ARG A 117 -31.15 -2.06 -25.58
CA ARG A 117 -31.87 -1.01 -24.84
C ARG A 117 -31.23 0.37 -25.00
N ILE A 118 -29.90 0.44 -25.03
CA ILE A 118 -29.18 1.71 -25.21
C ILE A 118 -29.34 2.21 -26.65
N ALA A 119 -29.31 1.31 -27.64
CA ALA A 119 -29.54 1.67 -29.04
C ALA A 119 -30.97 2.18 -29.29
N ASP A 120 -31.99 1.55 -28.70
CA ASP A 120 -33.39 1.97 -28.83
C ASP A 120 -33.65 3.33 -28.14
N ALA A 121 -33.03 3.55 -26.97
CA ALA A 121 -33.13 4.82 -26.24
C ALA A 121 -32.50 6.00 -27.00
N ILE A 122 -31.38 5.78 -27.68
CA ILE A 122 -30.71 6.82 -28.48
C ILE A 122 -31.56 7.16 -29.72
N ARG A 123 -32.06 6.14 -30.44
CA ARG A 123 -32.90 6.36 -31.63
C ARG A 123 -34.19 7.11 -31.30
N ARG A 124 -34.80 6.84 -30.14
CA ARG A 124 -36.05 7.50 -29.70
C ARG A 124 -35.85 8.95 -29.26
N ALA A 125 -34.62 9.33 -28.92
CA ALA A 125 -34.26 10.70 -28.56
C ALA A 125 -33.97 11.59 -29.79
N GLU A 126 -33.68 11.00 -30.95
CA GLU A 126 -33.44 11.75 -32.20
C GLU A 126 -34.72 12.02 -33.02
N GLU A 127 -35.82 11.30 -32.76
CA GLU A 127 -37.12 11.51 -33.43
C GLU A 127 -38.10 12.41 -32.63
N ALA A 128 -37.65 13.07 -31.55
CA ALA A 128 -38.47 13.91 -30.66
C ALA A 128 -38.18 15.42 -30.80
#